data_AF-A0A929K420-F1
#
_entry.id   AF-A0A929K420-F1
#
_cell.length_a   1.000
_cell.length_b   1.000
_cell.length_c   1.000
_cell.angle_alpha   90.00
_cell.angle_beta   90.00
_cell.angle_gamma   90.00
#
_symmetry.space_group_name_H-M   'P 1'
#
loop_
_entity.id
_entity.type
_entity.pdbx_description
1 polymer ?
#
loop_
_entity_poly.entity_id
_entity_poly.type
_entity_poly.pdbx_seq_one_letter_code
_entity_poly.pdbx_strand_id
1 'polypeptide(L)'
;CGPVLNDNYIIFSFKGGAADIGRRTRRALLIALILKGLVFKVEQTGDMVRGEIKKYDQKTIQEKLDMLGRLLGSVRLLDMVLSDDGAVEWYVTQFFKGNYTFQVDRI
;
A
#
# COMPACT_ATOMS: atom_id res chain seq x y z
N CYS A 1 8.13 -4.33 -17.27
CA CYS A 1 8.09 -5.77 -16.95
C CYS A 1 8.49 -6.54 -18.18
N GLY A 2 9.43 -7.48 -18.09
CA GLY A 2 10.00 -8.17 -19.25
C GLY A 2 10.20 -9.68 -19.02
N PRO A 3 10.66 -10.40 -20.05
CA PRO A 3 10.80 -11.86 -20.01
C PRO A 3 11.95 -12.34 -19.11
N VAL A 4 12.91 -11.47 -18.81
CA VAL A 4 14.06 -11.78 -17.94
C VAL A 4 13.64 -11.62 -16.48
N LEU A 5 13.54 -12.73 -15.75
CA LEU A 5 13.09 -12.77 -14.35
C LEU A 5 13.91 -11.88 -13.41
N ASN A 6 15.23 -11.83 -13.60
CA ASN A 6 16.12 -11.04 -12.73
C ASN A 6 16.02 -9.52 -12.95
N ASP A 7 15.47 -9.09 -14.09
CA ASP A 7 15.29 -7.68 -14.42
C ASP A 7 13.95 -7.14 -13.90
N ASN A 8 13.06 -8.05 -13.43
CA ASN A 8 11.78 -7.70 -12.85
C ASN A 8 11.95 -7.42 -11.35
N TYR A 9 11.96 -6.13 -11.02
CA TYR A 9 11.93 -5.65 -9.64
C TYR A 9 11.03 -4.43 -9.50
N ILE A 10 10.47 -4.26 -8.30
CA ILE A 10 9.80 -3.02 -7.90
C ILE A 10 10.39 -2.55 -6.59
N ILE A 11 10.75 -1.27 -6.54
CA ILE A 11 11.11 -0.56 -5.32
C ILE A 11 10.05 0.52 -5.12
N PHE A 12 9.39 0.48 -3.97
CA PHE A 12 8.42 1.46 -3.52
C PHE A 12 8.99 2.21 -2.32
N SER A 13 8.81 3.53 -2.29
CA SER A 13 9.13 4.36 -1.14
C SER A 13 8.02 5.38 -0.89
N PHE A 14 7.69 5.56 0.39
CA PHE A 14 6.72 6.53 0.87
C PHE A 14 7.27 7.23 2.12
N LYS A 15 6.97 8.52 2.27
CA LYS A 15 7.23 9.30 3.48
C LYS A 15 6.04 10.22 3.76
N GLY A 16 5.59 10.26 5.01
CA GLY A 16 4.50 11.14 5.44
C GLY A 16 4.79 12.62 5.13
N GLY A 17 3.84 13.29 4.47
CA GLY A 17 3.93 14.70 4.06
C GLY A 17 3.77 15.70 5.22
N ALA A 18 3.03 16.80 5.02
CA ALA A 18 2.89 17.88 6.01
C ALA A 18 1.78 17.68 7.08
N ALA A 19 1.19 16.48 7.17
CA ALA A 19 0.11 16.20 8.12
C ALA A 19 0.62 16.02 9.57
N ASP A 20 -0.30 16.00 10.54
CA ASP A 20 0.03 15.67 11.93
C ASP A 20 0.71 14.29 12.05
N ILE A 21 1.62 14.14 13.03
CA ILE A 21 2.46 12.95 13.24
C ILE A 21 1.61 11.67 13.34
N GLY A 22 0.50 11.70 14.08
CA GLY A 22 -0.35 10.51 14.24
C GLY A 22 -0.96 10.05 12.91
N ARG A 23 -1.40 10.99 12.08
CA ARG A 23 -1.98 10.71 10.76
C ARG A 23 -0.93 10.15 9.79
N ARG A 24 0.31 10.67 9.86
CA ARG A 24 1.43 10.20 9.03
C ARG A 24 1.84 8.77 9.38
N THR A 25 1.97 8.47 10.66
CA THR A 25 2.32 7.12 11.13
C THR A 25 1.24 6.10 10.79
N ARG A 26 -0.05 6.44 10.96
CA ARG A 26 -1.15 5.55 10.56
C ARG A 26 -1.16 5.24 9.06
N ARG A 27 -0.91 6.25 8.23
CA ARG A 27 -0.83 6.05 6.77
C ARG A 27 0.34 5.17 6.38
N ALA A 28 1.50 5.40 6.99
CA ALA A 28 2.67 4.54 6.81
C ALA A 28 2.35 3.10 7.23
N LEU A 29 1.64 2.90 8.35
CA LEU A 29 1.22 1.58 8.80
C LEU A 29 0.28 0.90 7.80
N LEU A 30 -0.75 1.60 7.31
CA LEU A 30 -1.67 1.07 6.30
C LEU A 30 -0.94 0.63 5.02
N ILE A 31 -0.08 1.50 4.49
CA ILE A 31 0.73 1.20 3.30
C ILE A 31 1.62 -0.02 3.57
N ALA A 32 2.29 -0.06 4.73
CA ALA A 32 3.17 -1.16 5.09
C ALA A 32 2.41 -2.50 5.17
N LEU A 33 1.20 -2.52 5.74
CA LEU A 33 0.38 -3.74 5.84
C LEU A 33 -0.10 -4.21 4.46
N ILE A 34 -0.53 -3.30 3.58
CA ILE A 34 -0.94 -3.67 2.22
C ILE A 34 0.25 -4.21 1.42
N LEU A 35 1.41 -3.54 1.49
CA LEU A 35 2.63 -4.02 0.82
C LEU A 35 3.06 -5.41 1.31
N LYS A 36 2.97 -5.67 2.62
CA LYS A 36 3.22 -7.02 3.19
C LYS A 36 2.24 -8.05 2.62
N GLY A 37 0.95 -7.75 2.55
CA GLY A 37 -0.05 -8.63 1.94
C GLY A 37 0.18 -8.86 0.44
N LEU A 38 0.81 -7.90 -0.25
CA LEU A 38 1.24 -8.04 -1.64
C LEU A 38 2.57 -8.80 -1.81
N VAL A 39 3.16 -9.31 -0.73
CA VAL A 39 4.42 -10.08 -0.71
C VAL A 39 5.67 -9.21 -1.00
N PHE A 40 5.61 -7.93 -0.69
CA PHE A 40 6.81 -7.08 -0.66
C PHE A 40 7.58 -7.34 0.64
N LYS A 41 8.92 -7.30 0.56
CA LYS A 41 9.76 -7.08 1.73
C LYS A 41 9.58 -5.62 2.15
N VAL A 42 9.10 -5.39 3.37
CA VAL A 42 8.74 -4.05 3.86
C VAL A 42 9.60 -3.64 5.05
N GLU A 43 10.14 -2.44 4.99
CA GLU A 43 10.80 -1.73 6.08
C GLU A 43 9.98 -0.48 6.40
N GLN A 44 9.63 -0.28 7.68
CA GLN A 44 8.89 0.89 8.15
C GLN A 44 9.65 1.56 9.29
N THR A 45 9.78 2.88 9.25
CA THR A 45 10.38 3.68 10.32
C THR A 45 9.60 4.98 10.47
N GLY A 46 8.81 5.09 11.54
CA GLY A 46 7.89 6.22 11.73
C GLY A 46 6.90 6.34 10.57
N ASP A 47 6.96 7.47 9.85
CA ASP A 47 6.13 7.75 8.69
C ASP A 47 6.75 7.34 7.35
N MET A 48 7.93 6.72 7.37
CA MET A 48 8.62 6.22 6.19
C MET A 48 8.33 4.73 5.97
N VAL A 49 8.04 4.36 4.72
CA VAL A 49 7.86 2.98 4.28
C VAL A 49 8.69 2.73 3.04
N ARG A 50 9.43 1.62 3.03
CA ARG A 50 10.11 1.09 1.85
C ARG A 50 9.62 -0.32 1.59
N GLY A 51 9.19 -0.59 0.37
CA GLY A 51 8.77 -1.91 -0.10
C GLY A 51 9.65 -2.36 -1.26
N GLU A 52 10.06 -3.63 -1.24
CA GLU A 52 10.85 -4.21 -2.33
C GLU A 52 10.32 -5.60 -2.71
N ILE A 53 10.23 -5.85 -4.00
CA ILE A 53 9.98 -7.18 -4.55
C ILE A 53 10.90 -7.38 -5.76
N LYS A 54 11.50 -8.56 -5.88
CA LYS A 54 12.51 -8.91 -6.90
C LYS A 54 12.31 -10.36 -7.32
N LYS A 55 12.79 -10.71 -8.52
CA LYS A 55 12.89 -12.09 -9.00
C LYS A 55 11.53 -12.78 -9.21
N TYR A 56 10.58 -12.06 -9.78
CA TYR A 56 9.28 -12.61 -10.17
C TYR A 56 9.13 -12.63 -11.69
N ASP A 57 8.31 -13.56 -12.18
CA ASP A 57 7.96 -13.62 -13.60
C ASP A 57 7.18 -12.37 -14.05
N GLN A 58 7.10 -12.19 -15.36
CA GLN A 58 6.49 -11.02 -15.99
C GLN A 58 5.02 -10.82 -15.57
N LYS A 59 4.24 -11.91 -15.43
CA LYS A 59 2.82 -11.83 -15.10
C LYS A 59 2.66 -11.38 -13.65
N THR A 60 3.36 -12.05 -12.73
CA THR A 60 3.30 -11.71 -11.30
C THR A 60 3.73 -10.27 -11.06
N ILE A 61 4.83 -9.81 -11.65
CA ILE A 61 5.31 -8.43 -11.42
C ILE A 61 4.34 -7.38 -11.98
N GLN A 62 3.63 -7.68 -13.08
CA GLN A 62 2.58 -6.80 -13.63
C GLN A 62 1.38 -6.73 -12.69
N GLU A 63 0.93 -7.86 -12.15
CA GLU A 63 -0.15 -7.90 -11.16
C GLU A 63 0.22 -7.08 -9.91
N LYS A 64 1.46 -7.19 -9.41
CA LYS A 64 1.93 -6.37 -8.28
C LYS A 64 1.99 -4.88 -8.63
N LEU A 65 2.38 -4.53 -9.85
CA LEU A 65 2.41 -3.15 -10.31
C LEU A 65 1.00 -2.54 -10.43
N ASP A 66 0.02 -3.31 -10.92
CA ASP A 66 -1.39 -2.89 -10.95
C ASP A 66 -1.92 -2.64 -9.53
N MET A 67 -1.67 -3.57 -8.61
CA MET A 67 -2.06 -3.42 -7.21
C MET A 67 -1.39 -2.21 -6.53
N LEU A 68 -0.12 -1.92 -6.85
CA LEU A 68 0.54 -0.70 -6.39
C LEU A 68 -0.12 0.57 -6.94
N GLY A 69 -0.52 0.58 -8.21
CA GLY A 69 -1.27 1.69 -8.81
C GLY A 69 -2.59 1.93 -8.07
N ARG A 70 -3.33 0.87 -7.76
CA ARG A 70 -4.57 0.94 -6.96
C ARG A 70 -4.30 1.45 -5.55
N LEU A 71 -3.22 1.00 -4.90
CA LEU A 71 -2.82 1.48 -3.58
C LEU A 71 -2.57 2.99 -3.60
N LEU A 72 -1.79 3.48 -4.56
CA LEU A 72 -1.50 4.91 -4.70
C LEU A 72 -2.77 5.74 -4.91
N GLY A 73 -3.71 5.24 -5.72
CA GLY A 73 -5.01 5.89 -5.92
C GLY A 73 -5.87 5.91 -4.65
N SER A 74 -5.91 4.78 -3.93
CA SER A 74 -6.74 4.62 -2.72
C SER A 74 -6.23 5.48 -1.55
N VAL A 75 -4.90 5.56 -1.37
CA VAL A 75 -4.27 6.29 -0.26
C VAL A 75 -4.43 7.80 -0.40
N ARG A 76 -4.55 8.34 -1.62
CA ARG A 76 -4.80 9.78 -1.83
C ARG A 76 -6.11 10.25 -1.22
N LEU A 77 -7.14 9.40 -1.19
CA LEU A 77 -8.46 9.71 -0.62
C LEU A 77 -8.48 9.57 0.92
N LEU A 78 -7.54 8.81 1.48
CA LEU A 78 -7.47 8.52 2.92
C LEU A 78 -6.91 9.66 3.78
N ASP A 79 -6.40 10.71 3.14
CA ASP A 79 -5.82 11.86 3.83
C ASP A 79 -6.80 12.55 4.80
N MET A 80 -8.11 12.32 4.66
CA MET A 80 -9.15 12.88 5.53
C MET A 80 -9.71 11.95 6.64
N VAL A 81 -9.53 10.62 6.61
CA VAL A 81 -10.44 9.68 7.36
C VAL A 81 -9.75 8.77 8.41
N LEU A 82 -8.41 8.77 8.50
CA LEU A 82 -7.67 7.94 9.49
C LEU A 82 -7.61 8.62 10.88
N SER A 83 -8.73 8.69 11.59
CA SER A 83 -8.83 9.24 12.95
C SER A 83 -8.62 8.19 14.06
N ASP A 84 -8.95 6.92 13.81
CA ASP A 84 -8.89 5.84 14.81
C ASP A 84 -7.98 4.68 14.37
N ASP A 85 -7.27 4.05 15.31
CA ASP A 85 -6.31 2.97 15.04
C ASP A 85 -7.02 1.66 14.63
N GLY A 86 -8.24 1.40 15.12
CA GLY A 86 -9.07 0.27 14.70
C GLY A 86 -9.54 0.39 13.24
N ALA A 87 -9.44 1.57 12.64
CA ALA A 87 -9.80 1.77 11.24
C ALA A 87 -8.78 1.15 10.26
N VAL A 88 -7.50 1.01 10.65
CA VAL A 88 -6.44 0.58 9.73
C VAL A 88 -6.67 -0.83 9.20
N GLU A 89 -7.02 -1.80 10.05
CA GLU A 89 -7.28 -3.18 9.62
C GLU A 89 -8.47 -3.29 8.67
N TRP A 90 -9.50 -2.48 8.91
CA TRP A 90 -10.64 -2.40 8.01
C TRP A 90 -10.22 -1.91 6.62
N TYR A 91 -9.42 -0.84 6.54
CA TYR A 91 -8.91 -0.34 5.25
C TYR A 91 -8.03 -1.37 4.52
N VAL A 92 -7.16 -2.09 5.23
CA VAL A 92 -6.38 -3.20 4.64
C VAL A 92 -7.32 -4.25 4.05
N THR A 93 -8.33 -4.67 4.82
CA THR A 93 -9.32 -5.66 4.39
C THR A 93 -10.10 -5.19 3.16
N GLN A 94 -10.58 -3.95 3.16
CA GLN A 94 -11.32 -3.37 2.04
C GLN A 94 -10.48 -3.26 0.77
N PHE A 95 -9.20 -2.90 0.90
CA PHE A 95 -8.28 -2.84 -0.23
C PHE A 95 -8.18 -4.19 -0.93
N PHE A 96 -8.02 -5.28 -0.18
CA PHE A 96 -7.96 -6.63 -0.75
C PHE A 96 -9.32 -7.16 -1.24
N LYS A 97 -10.44 -6.60 -0.77
CA LYS A 97 -11.79 -6.86 -1.30
C LYS A 97 -12.11 -6.06 -2.58
N GLY A 98 -11.22 -5.16 -3.02
CA GLY A 98 -11.46 -4.33 -4.20
C GLY A 98 -12.21 -3.03 -3.92
N ASN A 99 -12.52 -2.71 -2.66
CA ASN A 99 -13.14 -1.45 -2.27
C ASN A 99 -12.07 -0.36 -2.08
N TYR A 100 -11.57 0.17 -3.19
CA TYR A 100 -10.52 1.20 -3.23
C TYR A 100 -11.01 2.60 -2.84
N THR A 101 -12.32 2.81 -2.84
CA THR A 101 -12.96 4.06 -2.39
C THR A 101 -13.23 4.09 -0.90
N PHE A 102 -13.07 2.95 -0.21
CA PHE A 102 -13.33 2.79 1.22
C PHE A 102 -14.70 3.31 1.67
N GLN A 103 -15.71 3.13 0.81
CA GLN A 103 -17.09 3.45 1.15
C GLN A 103 -17.71 2.26 1.87
N VAL A 104 -18.48 2.53 2.91
CA VAL A 104 -19.30 1.50 3.54
C VAL A 104 -20.49 1.26 2.62
N ASP A 105 -20.77 0.01 2.26
CA ASP A 105 -21.99 -0.34 1.54
C ASP A 105 -23.18 0.16 2.36
N ARG A 106 -23.92 1.12 1.79
CA ARG A 106 -25.21 1.52 2.36
C ARG A 106 -26.20 0.41 2.02
N ILE A 107 -26.55 -0.38 3.04
CA ILE A 107 -27.70 -1.29 3.01
C ILE A 107 -28.97 -0.44 2.97
#